data_AF-A0A149VZ31-F1
#
_entry.id   AF-A0A149VZ31-F1
#
_cell.length_a   1.000
_cell.length_b   1.000
_cell.length_c   1.000
_cell.angle_alpha   90.00
_cell.angle_beta   90.00
_cell.angle_gamma   90.00
#
_symmetry.space_group_name_H-M   'P 1'
#
loop_
_entity.id
_entity.type
_entity.pdbx_description
1 polymer ?
#
loop_
_entity_poly.entity_id
_entity_poly.type
_entity_poly.pdbx_seq_one_letter_code
_entity_poly.pdbx_strand_id
1 'polypeptide(L)'
;MRGFTLVEVMIVALLMSIMALMSWRVLESMTRTQSVLHERGLALEDTQALFNQWQRDCQALLPPDQWVLGVPVHLGTRQMAWVVHEDGAVRVVSYALAGGVVRRAISPALTTRGELNGVWQAVLQGELPQNSGGQASTLVVAGGVDLQDQAWLGGQGWVDATQDPALNVQSVQVRGLALEIFLGGTAAPLRQVCLTGQD
;
A
#
# COMPACT_ATOMS: atom_id res chain seq x y z
N MET A 1 14.30 40.73 -62.99
CA MET A 1 14.78 40.59 -61.60
C MET A 1 13.88 41.43 -60.72
N ARG A 2 12.94 40.82 -59.98
CA ARG A 2 12.11 41.53 -59.00
C ARG A 2 12.89 41.51 -57.67
N GLY A 3 13.31 42.68 -57.22
CA GLY A 3 14.06 42.83 -55.98
C GLY A 3 13.16 42.53 -54.78
N PHE A 4 13.68 41.72 -53.86
CA PHE A 4 13.10 41.53 -52.53
C PHE A 4 12.87 42.89 -51.87
N THR A 5 11.64 43.18 -51.48
CA THR A 5 11.36 44.45 -50.79
C THR A 5 11.87 44.34 -49.36
N LEU A 6 12.42 45.43 -48.82
CA LEU A 6 12.95 45.49 -47.45
C LEU A 6 11.88 45.10 -46.42
N VAL A 7 10.62 45.42 -46.73
CA VAL A 7 9.42 45.07 -45.96
C VAL A 7 9.20 43.56 -45.89
N GLU A 8 9.43 42.83 -46.98
CA GLU A 8 9.27 41.37 -47.03
C GLU A 8 10.27 40.66 -46.10
N VAL A 9 11.54 41.08 -46.14
CA VAL A 9 12.58 40.54 -45.25
C VAL A 9 12.27 40.86 -43.79
N MET A 10 11.73 42.05 -43.51
CA MET A 10 11.38 42.47 -42.14
C MET A 10 10.21 41.65 -41.56
N ILE A 11 9.18 41.40 -42.36
CA ILE A 11 8.04 40.56 -41.96
C ILE A 11 8.51 39.12 -41.70
N VAL A 12 9.35 38.57 -42.57
CA VAL A 12 9.91 37.23 -42.39
C VAL A 12 10.71 37.14 -41.09
N ALA A 13 11.57 38.12 -40.79
CA ALA A 13 12.33 38.16 -39.55
C ALA A 13 11.44 38.27 -38.30
N LEU A 14 10.34 39.02 -38.39
CA LEU A 14 9.36 39.20 -37.30
C LEU A 14 8.59 37.90 -37.03
N LEU A 15 8.17 37.19 -38.07
CA LEU A 15 7.51 35.90 -37.93
C LEU A 15 8.47 34.84 -37.37
N MET A 16 9.72 34.81 -37.83
CA MET A 16 10.73 33.89 -37.32
C MET A 16 11.05 34.16 -35.84
N SER A 17 11.09 35.41 -35.40
CA SER A 17 11.33 35.75 -33.99
C SER A 17 10.18 35.29 -33.09
N ILE A 18 8.93 35.46 -33.53
CA ILE A 18 7.74 35.00 -32.80
C ILE A 18 7.72 33.47 -32.71
N MET A 19 8.02 32.77 -33.81
CA MET A 19 8.11 31.31 -33.82
C MET A 19 9.20 30.79 -32.88
N ALA A 20 10.37 31.43 -32.85
CA ALA A 20 11.45 31.07 -31.94
C ALA A 20 11.05 31.25 -30.47
N LEU A 21 10.37 32.36 -30.13
CA LEU A 21 9.87 32.62 -28.78
C LEU A 21 8.79 31.62 -28.34
N MET A 22 7.90 31.23 -29.26
CA MET A 22 6.88 30.22 -28.97
C MET A 22 7.50 28.82 -28.80
N SER A 23 8.49 28.46 -29.60
CA SER A 23 9.17 27.16 -29.52
C SER A 23 9.76 26.90 -28.13
N TRP A 24 10.42 27.89 -27.52
CA TRP A 24 10.99 27.76 -26.18
C TRP A 24 9.91 27.62 -25.08
N ARG A 25 8.79 28.33 -25.22
CA ARG A 25 7.66 28.23 -24.26
C ARG A 25 6.91 26.91 -24.39
N VAL A 26 6.81 26.35 -25.60
CA VAL A 26 6.24 25.03 -25.85
C VAL A 26 7.15 23.95 -25.23
N LEU A 27 8.47 24.10 -25.38
CA LEU A 27 9.44 23.19 -24.76
C LEU A 27 9.29 23.15 -23.23
N GLU A 28 9.18 24.31 -22.59
CA GLU A 28 8.98 24.43 -21.13
C GLU A 28 7.64 23.83 -20.65
N SER A 29 6.59 23.91 -21.48
CA SER A 29 5.31 23.29 -21.15
C SER A 29 5.38 21.75 -21.20
N MET A 30 6.18 21.19 -22.10
CA MET A 30 6.35 19.74 -22.23
C MET A 30 7.20 19.15 -21.12
N THR A 31 8.29 19.80 -20.70
CA THR A 31 9.16 19.31 -19.62
C THR A 31 8.41 19.19 -18.31
N ARG A 32 7.61 20.21 -17.95
CA ARG A 32 6.75 20.19 -16.75
C ARG A 32 5.65 19.14 -16.84
N THR A 33 5.09 18.91 -18.03
CA THR A 33 4.06 17.87 -18.20
C THR A 33 4.66 16.47 -18.09
N GLN A 34 5.85 16.24 -18.65
CA GLN A 34 6.56 14.97 -18.55
C GLN A 34 6.96 14.66 -17.11
N SER A 35 7.45 15.64 -16.35
CA SER A 35 7.81 15.42 -14.94
C SER A 35 6.59 15.02 -14.11
N VAL A 36 5.45 15.68 -14.30
CA VAL A 36 4.19 15.35 -13.60
C VAL A 36 3.68 13.96 -13.99
N LEU A 37 3.76 13.60 -15.27
CA LEU A 37 3.33 12.28 -15.73
C LEU A 37 4.27 11.17 -15.22
N HIS A 38 5.57 11.44 -15.15
CA HIS A 38 6.55 10.52 -14.62
C HIS A 38 6.34 10.25 -13.13
N GLU A 39 6.15 11.30 -12.32
CA GLU A 39 5.85 11.17 -10.88
C GLU A 39 4.56 10.38 -10.63
N ARG A 40 3.52 10.62 -11.45
CA ARG A 40 2.26 9.85 -11.37
C ARG A 40 2.45 8.38 -11.74
N GLY A 41 3.33 8.08 -12.68
CA GLY A 41 3.69 6.72 -13.05
C GLY A 41 4.34 5.97 -11.88
N LEU A 42 5.34 6.57 -11.25
CA LEU A 42 6.05 5.99 -10.09
C LEU A 42 5.09 5.72 -8.93
N ALA A 43 4.21 6.67 -8.60
CA ALA A 43 3.22 6.50 -7.54
C ALA A 43 2.26 5.31 -7.77
N LEU A 44 1.90 5.05 -9.04
CA LEU A 44 1.04 3.93 -9.40
C LEU A 44 1.79 2.60 -9.30
N GLU A 45 3.05 2.54 -9.77
CA GLU A 45 3.90 1.34 -9.67
C GLU A 45 4.13 0.95 -8.21
N ASP A 46 4.44 1.92 -7.34
CA ASP A 46 4.60 1.75 -5.90
C ASP A 46 3.34 1.16 -5.25
N THR A 47 2.17 1.71 -5.59
CA THR A 47 0.88 1.24 -5.06
C THR A 47 0.56 -0.17 -5.54
N GLN A 48 0.84 -0.49 -6.81
CA GLN A 48 0.67 -1.85 -7.34
C GLN A 48 1.62 -2.84 -6.66
N ALA A 49 2.88 -2.45 -6.41
CA ALA A 49 3.84 -3.29 -5.70
C ALA A 49 3.37 -3.59 -4.26
N LEU A 50 2.84 -2.57 -3.56
CA LEU A 50 2.23 -2.76 -2.24
C LEU A 50 1.06 -3.74 -2.28
N PHE A 51 0.09 -3.54 -3.18
CA PHE A 51 -1.07 -4.44 -3.27
C PHE A 51 -0.69 -5.87 -3.66
N ASN A 52 0.27 -6.04 -4.57
CA ASN A 52 0.78 -7.35 -4.93
C ASN A 52 1.46 -8.04 -3.74
N GLN A 53 2.24 -7.31 -2.95
CA GLN A 53 2.87 -7.85 -1.74
C GLN A 53 1.81 -8.22 -0.69
N TRP A 54 0.87 -7.31 -0.43
CA TRP A 54 -0.22 -7.52 0.53
C TRP A 54 -1.09 -8.72 0.16
N GLN A 55 -1.43 -8.88 -1.13
CA GLN A 55 -2.22 -10.00 -1.59
C GLN A 55 -1.49 -11.34 -1.41
N ARG A 56 -0.18 -11.40 -1.65
CA ARG A 56 0.62 -12.61 -1.37
C ARG A 56 0.58 -12.97 0.10
N ASP A 57 0.77 -11.99 0.98
CA ASP A 57 0.76 -12.22 2.43
C ASP A 57 -0.61 -12.63 2.96
N CYS A 58 -1.69 -12.07 2.39
CA CYS A 58 -3.05 -12.49 2.71
C CYS A 58 -3.33 -13.94 2.28
N GLN A 59 -2.84 -14.35 1.11
CA GLN A 59 -2.99 -15.73 0.64
C GLN A 59 -2.19 -16.74 1.48
N ALA A 60 -1.14 -16.28 2.16
CA ALA A 60 -0.36 -17.07 3.10
C ALA A 60 -0.99 -17.15 4.50
N LEU A 61 -2.19 -16.60 4.72
CA LEU A 61 -2.86 -16.62 6.03
C LEU A 61 -2.99 -18.06 6.54
N LEU A 62 -2.50 -18.29 7.76
CA LEU A 62 -2.55 -19.59 8.39
C LEU A 62 -4.00 -19.91 8.85
N PRO A 63 -4.54 -21.10 8.53
CA PRO A 63 -5.81 -21.55 9.05
C PRO A 63 -5.86 -21.58 10.59
N PRO A 64 -7.01 -21.26 11.21
CA PRO A 64 -7.14 -21.16 12.67
C PRO A 64 -6.95 -22.50 13.40
N ASP A 65 -7.09 -23.64 12.71
CA ASP A 65 -6.99 -24.98 13.28
C ASP A 65 -5.55 -25.47 13.47
N GLN A 66 -4.57 -24.87 12.77
CA GLN A 66 -3.21 -25.38 12.79
C GLN A 66 -2.41 -24.93 14.02
N TRP A 67 -2.56 -23.68 14.49
CA TRP A 67 -1.71 -23.11 15.55
C TRP A 67 -2.52 -22.25 16.53
N VAL A 68 -3.23 -22.92 17.45
CA VAL A 68 -3.96 -22.49 18.69
C VAL A 68 -3.93 -20.99 19.08
N LEU A 69 -4.35 -20.12 18.16
CA LEU A 69 -4.83 -18.76 18.38
C LEU A 69 -6.31 -18.76 18.05
N GLY A 70 -7.13 -18.09 18.85
CA GLY A 70 -8.59 -18.07 18.63
C GLY A 70 -8.95 -17.47 17.26
N VAL A 71 -8.34 -16.34 16.92
CA VAL A 71 -8.41 -15.72 15.59
C VAL A 71 -7.03 -15.17 15.20
N PRO A 72 -6.45 -15.58 14.06
CA PRO A 72 -5.08 -15.22 13.67
C PRO A 72 -4.97 -13.87 12.95
N VAL A 73 -5.93 -12.96 13.15
CA VAL A 73 -6.01 -11.65 12.50
C VAL A 73 -6.31 -10.59 13.54
N HIS A 74 -5.53 -9.51 13.53
CA HIS A 74 -5.67 -8.32 14.35
C HIS A 74 -5.91 -7.11 13.47
N LEU A 75 -6.93 -6.32 13.81
CA LEU A 75 -7.23 -5.02 13.22
C LEU A 75 -7.03 -3.93 14.28
N GLY A 76 -5.99 -3.13 14.11
CA GLY A 76 -5.68 -1.96 14.93
C GLY A 76 -5.92 -0.65 14.18
N THR A 77 -5.70 0.47 14.87
CA THR A 77 -5.81 1.80 14.24
C THR A 77 -4.66 2.00 13.26
N ARG A 78 -4.95 1.96 11.95
CA ARG A 78 -3.96 2.07 10.87
C ARG A 78 -2.86 1.01 10.93
N GLN A 79 -3.21 -0.15 11.48
CA GLN A 79 -2.35 -1.31 11.57
C GLN A 79 -3.21 -2.55 11.39
N MET A 80 -2.76 -3.47 10.56
CA MET A 80 -3.32 -4.81 10.48
C MET A 80 -2.20 -5.82 10.62
N ALA A 81 -2.49 -6.93 11.29
CA ALA A 81 -1.52 -8.01 11.44
C ALA A 81 -2.19 -9.36 11.40
N TRP A 82 -1.49 -10.35 10.88
CA TRP A 82 -1.99 -11.71 10.84
C TRP A 82 -0.86 -12.72 10.84
N VAL A 83 -1.22 -13.96 11.15
CA VAL A 83 -0.30 -15.09 11.16
C VAL A 83 -0.28 -15.72 9.78
N VAL A 84 0.92 -15.85 9.22
CA VAL A 84 1.14 -16.48 7.92
C VAL A 84 1.93 -17.77 8.05
N HIS A 85 1.74 -18.66 7.09
CA HIS A 85 2.60 -19.80 6.85
C HIS A 85 3.31 -19.64 5.51
N GLU A 86 4.59 -19.31 5.57
CA GLU A 86 5.44 -19.02 4.41
C GLU A 86 6.71 -19.85 4.51
N ASP A 87 7.10 -20.51 3.42
CA ASP A 87 8.30 -21.36 3.33
C ASP A 87 8.40 -22.44 4.43
N GLY A 88 7.25 -23.00 4.84
CA GLY A 88 7.20 -24.03 5.88
C GLY A 88 7.37 -23.50 7.31
N ALA A 89 7.47 -22.18 7.50
CA ALA A 89 7.60 -21.53 8.80
C ALA A 89 6.37 -20.67 9.10
N VAL A 90 6.00 -20.60 10.38
CA VAL A 90 4.98 -19.66 10.83
C VAL A 90 5.62 -18.33 11.16
N ARG A 91 5.00 -17.25 10.71
CA ARG A 91 5.46 -15.88 10.94
C ARG A 91 4.26 -14.98 11.22
N VAL A 92 4.51 -13.82 11.82
CA VAL A 92 3.52 -12.76 11.94
C VAL A 92 3.91 -11.66 10.97
N VAL A 93 2.98 -11.29 10.08
CA VAL A 93 3.12 -10.16 9.17
C VAL A 93 2.23 -9.04 9.67
N SER A 94 2.71 -7.81 9.62
CA SER A 94 1.92 -6.62 9.90
C SER A 94 2.14 -5.54 8.86
N TYR A 95 1.09 -4.81 8.55
CA TYR A 95 1.12 -3.57 7.81
C TYR A 95 0.72 -2.46 8.75
N ALA A 96 1.51 -1.39 8.83
CA ALA A 96 1.19 -0.24 9.65
C ALA A 96 1.55 1.06 8.91
N LEU A 97 0.70 2.06 9.07
CA LEU A 97 0.98 3.41 8.58
C LEU A 97 1.78 4.19 9.61
N ALA A 98 3.00 4.59 9.26
CA ALA A 98 3.85 5.41 10.12
C ALA A 98 4.50 6.52 9.28
N GLY A 99 4.32 7.79 9.68
CA GLY A 99 4.92 8.92 8.97
C GLY A 99 4.43 9.10 7.53
N GLY A 100 3.21 8.65 7.22
CA GLY A 100 2.62 8.74 5.88
C GLY A 100 3.12 7.69 4.88
N VAL A 101 3.86 6.68 5.34
CA VAL A 101 4.28 5.52 4.54
C VAL A 101 3.78 4.22 5.16
N VAL A 102 3.43 3.25 4.31
CA VAL A 102 3.01 1.92 4.75
C VAL A 102 4.26 1.08 4.99
N ARG A 103 4.40 0.54 6.19
CA ARG A 103 5.52 -0.32 6.56
C ARG A 103 5.01 -1.74 6.73
N ARG A 104 5.61 -2.67 5.99
CA ARG A 104 5.42 -4.10 6.19
C ARG A 104 6.50 -4.58 7.15
N ALA A 105 6.12 -5.25 8.22
CA ALA A 105 7.04 -5.91 9.12
C ALA A 105 6.70 -7.40 9.20
N ILE A 106 7.72 -8.24 9.28
CA ILE A 106 7.57 -9.69 9.38
C ILE A 106 8.45 -10.21 10.51
N SER A 107 7.92 -11.09 11.34
CA SER A 107 8.69 -11.75 12.40
C SER A 107 9.75 -12.70 11.82
N PRO A 108 10.73 -13.13 12.63
CA PRO A 108 11.52 -14.33 12.33
C PRO A 108 10.60 -15.56 12.17
N ALA A 109 11.17 -16.64 11.65
CA ALA A 109 10.50 -17.94 11.65
C ALA A 109 10.23 -18.35 13.10
N LEU A 110 8.95 -18.50 13.44
CA LEU A 110 8.49 -18.93 14.76
C LEU A 110 8.39 -20.44 14.72
N THR A 111 9.02 -21.09 15.70
CA THR A 111 9.08 -22.55 15.78
C THR A 111 8.27 -23.09 16.95
N THR A 112 8.02 -22.26 17.96
CA THR A 112 7.26 -22.64 19.14
C THR A 112 6.01 -21.79 19.31
N ARG A 113 4.99 -22.37 19.96
CA ARG A 113 3.77 -21.64 20.35
C ARG A 113 4.06 -20.47 21.31
N GLY A 114 5.05 -20.63 22.18
CA GLY A 114 5.47 -19.57 23.12
C GLY A 114 6.00 -18.34 22.39
N GLU A 115 6.83 -18.55 21.36
CA GLU A 115 7.32 -17.49 20.48
C GLU A 115 6.17 -16.78 19.76
N LEU A 116 5.24 -17.54 19.16
CA LEU A 116 4.08 -16.97 18.49
C LEU A 116 3.23 -16.13 19.45
N ASN A 117 2.91 -16.67 20.63
CA ASN A 117 2.13 -15.92 21.63
C ASN A 117 2.86 -14.64 22.06
N GLY A 118 4.18 -14.69 22.24
CA GLY A 118 4.98 -13.51 22.60
C GLY A 118 4.92 -12.41 21.54
N VAL A 119 5.18 -12.76 20.27
CA VAL A 119 5.11 -11.81 19.15
C VAL A 119 3.69 -11.29 18.96
N TRP A 120 2.69 -12.17 19.05
CA TRP A 120 1.28 -11.80 18.89
C TRP A 120 0.83 -10.81 19.96
N GLN A 121 1.18 -11.04 21.22
CA GLN A 121 0.84 -10.11 22.30
C GLN A 121 1.50 -8.74 22.12
N ALA A 122 2.74 -8.69 21.63
CA ALA A 122 3.40 -7.42 21.29
C ALA A 122 2.65 -6.68 20.18
N VAL A 123 2.21 -7.40 19.15
CA VAL A 123 1.41 -6.84 18.04
C VAL A 123 0.07 -6.28 18.54
N LEU A 124 -0.63 -6.97 19.44
CA LEU A 124 -1.87 -6.46 20.05
C LEU A 124 -1.65 -5.19 20.88
N GLN A 125 -0.42 -4.94 21.33
CA GLN A 125 -0.02 -3.71 22.04
C GLN A 125 0.42 -2.59 21.08
N GLY A 126 0.34 -2.82 19.76
CA GLY A 126 0.73 -1.87 18.72
C GLY A 126 2.22 -1.94 18.35
N GLU A 127 2.96 -2.94 18.84
CA GLU A 127 4.32 -3.16 18.37
C GLU A 127 4.35 -3.83 17.00
N LEU A 128 5.45 -3.60 16.27
CA LEU A 128 5.68 -4.27 15.00
C LEU A 128 6.48 -5.56 15.23
N PRO A 129 6.18 -6.67 14.52
CA PRO A 129 6.86 -7.97 14.70
C PRO A 129 8.38 -7.92 14.53
N GLN A 130 8.90 -6.89 13.86
CA GLN A 130 10.33 -6.63 13.72
C GLN A 130 11.06 -6.42 15.05
N ASN A 131 10.37 -5.91 16.09
CA ASN A 131 10.96 -5.70 17.42
C ASN A 131 11.38 -7.01 18.08
N SER A 132 10.80 -8.13 17.64
CA SER A 132 11.14 -9.49 18.06
C SER A 132 12.23 -10.13 17.18
N GLY A 133 13.10 -9.32 16.56
CA GLY A 133 14.19 -9.78 15.69
C GLY A 133 13.81 -9.96 14.21
N GLY A 134 12.61 -9.54 13.83
CA GLY A 134 12.09 -9.63 12.47
C GLY A 134 12.64 -8.57 11.52
N GLN A 135 12.25 -8.66 10.24
CA GLN A 135 12.65 -7.70 9.22
C GLN A 135 11.50 -6.73 8.91
N ALA A 136 11.85 -5.49 8.61
CA ALA A 136 10.90 -4.48 8.18
C ALA A 136 11.25 -3.99 6.78
N SER A 137 10.29 -4.06 5.86
CA SER A 137 10.37 -3.42 4.56
C SER A 137 9.43 -2.22 4.52
N THR A 138 9.95 -1.08 4.10
CA THR A 138 9.13 0.10 3.85
C THR A 138 8.58 -0.01 2.44
N LEU A 139 7.25 0.00 2.30
CA LEU A 139 6.57 0.06 1.02
C LEU A 139 6.02 1.49 0.90
N VAL A 140 6.73 2.32 0.14
CA VAL A 140 6.33 3.71 -0.03
C VAL A 140 5.11 3.73 -0.94
N VAL A 141 4.09 4.48 -0.53
CA VAL A 141 3.00 4.89 -1.40
C VAL A 141 3.05 6.41 -1.40
N ALA A 142 3.16 7.01 -2.58
CA ALA A 142 3.30 8.45 -2.69
C ALA A 142 1.99 9.15 -2.29
N GLY A 143 2.09 10.10 -1.35
CA GLY A 143 1.09 11.13 -1.09
C GLY A 143 0.10 10.83 0.04
N GLY A 144 0.29 11.52 1.18
CA GLY A 144 -0.75 11.77 2.20
C GLY A 144 -1.60 10.55 2.56
N VAL A 145 -0.95 9.43 2.83
CA VAL A 145 -1.60 8.13 2.90
C VAL A 145 -2.36 7.99 4.22
N ASP A 146 -3.62 7.55 4.15
CA ASP A 146 -4.34 6.96 5.29
C ASP A 146 -4.62 5.47 5.01
N LEU A 147 -4.66 4.66 6.07
CA LEU A 147 -4.82 3.21 6.01
C LEU A 147 -6.07 2.81 6.78
N GLN A 148 -7.01 2.15 6.12
CA GLN A 148 -8.16 1.52 6.77
C GLN A 148 -8.20 0.04 6.43
N ASP A 149 -8.33 -0.78 7.47
CA ASP A 149 -8.26 -2.22 7.37
C ASP A 149 -9.60 -2.83 7.77
N GLN A 150 -10.05 -3.82 7.02
CA GLN A 150 -11.28 -4.55 7.30
C GLN A 150 -11.07 -6.06 7.15
N ALA A 151 -11.82 -6.84 7.93
CA ALA A 151 -11.89 -8.28 7.78
C ALA A 151 -13.33 -8.71 7.52
N TRP A 152 -13.53 -9.75 6.70
CA TRP A 152 -14.82 -10.40 6.56
C TRP A 152 -14.89 -11.60 7.49
N LEU A 153 -15.77 -11.50 8.48
CA LEU A 153 -16.02 -12.54 9.46
C LEU A 153 -17.26 -13.36 9.08
N GLY A 154 -17.14 -14.69 9.16
CA GLY A 154 -18.25 -15.61 8.93
C GLY A 154 -19.45 -15.29 9.84
N GLY A 155 -20.60 -14.98 9.24
CA GLY A 155 -21.84 -14.66 9.96
C GLY A 155 -21.97 -13.22 10.48
N GLN A 156 -20.92 -12.40 10.41
CA GLN A 156 -20.96 -10.99 10.83
C GLN A 156 -20.79 -9.99 9.67
N GLY A 157 -20.04 -10.37 8.62
CA GLY A 157 -19.76 -9.49 7.49
C GLY A 157 -18.45 -8.71 7.64
N TRP A 158 -18.36 -7.55 6.99
CA TRP A 158 -17.19 -6.65 7.10
C TRP A 158 -17.13 -6.01 8.49
N VAL A 159 -15.99 -6.17 9.15
CA VAL A 159 -15.64 -5.54 10.42
C VAL A 159 -14.36 -4.74 10.27
N ASP A 160 -14.16 -3.76 11.14
CA ASP A 160 -12.97 -2.91 11.20
C ASP A 160 -12.28 -3.02 12.58
N ALA A 161 -11.33 -2.13 12.86
CA ALA A 161 -10.60 -2.08 14.13
C ALA A 161 -11.49 -1.87 15.37
N THR A 162 -12.72 -1.36 15.24
CA THR A 162 -13.66 -1.23 16.37
C THR A 162 -14.23 -2.58 16.82
N GLN A 163 -14.18 -3.58 15.93
CA GLN A 163 -14.64 -4.94 16.14
C GLN A 163 -13.51 -5.93 15.88
N ASP A 164 -12.33 -5.62 16.44
CA ASP A 164 -11.11 -6.40 16.22
C ASP A 164 -11.31 -7.89 16.52
N PRO A 165 -11.18 -8.76 15.50
CA PRO A 165 -11.41 -10.19 15.68
C PRO A 165 -10.42 -10.85 16.63
N ALA A 166 -9.20 -10.32 16.79
CA ALA A 166 -8.22 -10.87 17.73
C ALA A 166 -8.65 -10.73 19.21
N LEU A 167 -9.50 -9.75 19.50
CA LEU A 167 -10.01 -9.48 20.85
C LEU A 167 -11.35 -10.19 21.13
N ASN A 168 -11.91 -10.88 20.13
CA ASN A 168 -13.16 -11.60 20.28
C ASN A 168 -12.93 -12.93 21.03
N VAL A 169 -13.83 -13.26 21.96
CA VAL A 169 -13.76 -14.47 22.79
C VAL A 169 -14.21 -15.71 21.99
N GLN A 170 -14.95 -15.53 20.90
CA GLN A 170 -15.41 -16.61 20.04
C GLN A 170 -14.43 -16.82 18.87
N SER A 171 -14.10 -18.07 18.58
CA SER A 171 -13.37 -18.43 17.37
C SER A 171 -14.25 -18.18 16.16
N VAL A 172 -13.87 -17.20 15.33
CA VAL A 172 -14.60 -16.83 14.11
C VAL A 172 -13.70 -17.05 12.90
N GLN A 173 -14.28 -17.63 11.84
CA GLN A 173 -13.57 -17.84 10.57
C GLN A 173 -13.42 -16.51 9.83
N VAL A 174 -12.18 -16.12 9.56
CA VAL A 174 -11.88 -14.96 8.70
C VAL A 174 -11.87 -15.44 7.25
N ARG A 175 -12.82 -14.96 6.43
CA ARG A 175 -12.97 -15.38 5.01
C ARG A 175 -12.37 -14.39 4.02
N GLY A 176 -12.11 -13.17 4.46
CA GLY A 176 -11.53 -12.14 3.63
C GLY A 176 -10.85 -11.06 4.44
N LEU A 177 -9.89 -10.40 3.81
CA LEU A 177 -9.25 -9.19 4.29
C LEU A 177 -9.45 -8.11 3.21
N ALA A 178 -9.54 -6.85 3.64
CA ALA A 178 -9.53 -5.71 2.75
C ALA A 178 -8.58 -4.64 3.29
N LEU A 179 -7.82 -4.07 2.36
CA LEU A 179 -6.92 -2.95 2.59
C LEU A 179 -7.43 -1.76 1.78
N GLU A 180 -7.68 -0.65 2.47
CA GLU A 180 -8.08 0.62 1.87
C GLU A 180 -7.01 1.68 2.11
N ILE A 181 -6.57 2.29 1.00
CA ILE A 181 -5.53 3.32 0.99
C ILE A 181 -6.15 4.61 0.46
N PHE A 182 -6.08 5.66 1.26
CA PHE A 182 -6.51 6.99 0.85
C PHE A 182 -5.28 7.78 0.40
N LEU A 183 -5.22 8.12 -0.89
CA LEU A 183 -4.16 8.96 -1.44
C LEU A 183 -4.53 10.44 -1.28
N GLY A 184 -3.53 11.27 -0.97
CA GLY A 184 -3.72 12.71 -0.89
C GLY A 184 -4.25 13.28 -2.22
N GLY A 185 -5.45 13.87 -2.20
CA GLY A 185 -6.06 14.52 -3.36
C GLY A 185 -7.03 13.67 -4.18
N THR A 186 -7.31 12.42 -3.78
CA THR A 186 -8.39 11.59 -4.36
C THR A 186 -9.57 11.48 -3.41
N ALA A 187 -10.79 11.58 -3.95
CA ALA A 187 -12.02 11.48 -3.16
C ALA A 187 -12.43 10.02 -2.82
N ALA A 188 -11.91 9.04 -3.58
CA ALA A 188 -12.20 7.62 -3.40
C ALA A 188 -10.93 6.88 -2.94
N PRO A 189 -11.04 5.93 -2.00
CA PRO A 189 -9.92 5.09 -1.61
C PRO A 189 -9.58 4.07 -2.70
N LEU A 190 -8.31 3.69 -2.75
CA LEU A 190 -7.89 2.49 -3.46
C LEU A 190 -8.10 1.30 -2.53
N ARG A 191 -9.00 0.40 -2.93
CA ARG A 191 -9.37 -0.78 -2.13
C ARG A 191 -8.88 -2.05 -2.80
N GLN A 192 -8.19 -2.89 -2.05
CA GLN A 192 -7.84 -4.24 -2.45
C GLN A 192 -8.50 -5.24 -1.50
N VAL A 193 -9.14 -6.28 -2.06
CA VAL A 193 -9.80 -7.34 -1.30
C VAL A 193 -9.13 -8.68 -1.62
N CYS A 194 -8.88 -9.48 -0.59
CA CYS A 194 -8.33 -10.82 -0.72
C CYS A 194 -9.19 -11.82 0.06
N LEU A 195 -9.50 -12.94 -0.58
CA LEU A 195 -10.18 -14.08 0.06
C LEU A 195 -9.12 -14.99 0.67
N THR A 196 -9.36 -15.45 1.90
CA THR A 196 -8.36 -16.20 2.69
C THR A 196 -8.30 -17.69 2.34
N GLY A 197 -9.13 -18.15 1.39
CA GLY A 197 -9.23 -19.57 1.00
C GLY A 197 -9.80 -20.48 2.10
N GLN A 198 -10.33 -19.89 3.17
CA GLN A 198 -11.00 -20.56 4.27
C GLN A 198 -12.50 -20.66 3.94
N ASP A 199 -12.91 -21.68 3.21
CA ASP A 199 -14.34 -21.99 2.98
C ASP A 199 -14.89 -22.92 4.06
#